data_AF-D4H2B7-F1
#
_entry.id   AF-D4H2B7-F1
#
_cell.length_a   1.000
_cell.length_b   1.000
_cell.length_c   1.000
_cell.angle_alpha   90.00
_cell.angle_beta   90.00
_cell.angle_gamma   90.00
#
_symmetry.space_group_name_H-M   'P 1'
#
loop_
_entity.id
_entity.type
_entity.pdbx_description
1 polymer ?
#
loop_
_entity_poly.entity_id
_entity_poly.type
_entity_poly.pdbx_seq_one_letter_code
_entity_poly.pdbx_strand_id
1 'polypeptide(L)'
;MKKIKYILFPLLLFGCVSANFFLNQPPMQQIVTISQGERSLKFEAESLIQDNTIRTKLTSDLYRGYAEIVYDHGQYKIKSRALPIDKKKAGSLKGDLYAAFFAGDYPFKSDEKMFGKVEITNIKKSIYAEDGYHLYDVFYNGKEIRIMNYVKEYIITIFSDKEY
;
A
#
# COMPACT_ATOMS: atom_id res chain seq x y z
N MET A 1 9.95 29.73 -44.00
CA MET A 1 9.55 30.49 -42.80
C MET A 1 8.43 29.75 -42.08
N LYS A 2 8.50 29.75 -40.74
CA LYS A 2 7.68 28.99 -39.78
C LYS A 2 6.16 29.22 -39.93
N LYS A 3 5.34 28.16 -39.84
CA LYS A 3 4.10 28.10 -39.01
C LYS A 3 3.80 26.65 -38.55
N ILE A 4 4.45 26.33 -37.45
CA ILE A 4 4.04 25.50 -36.31
C ILE A 4 2.50 25.55 -36.04
N LYS A 5 1.82 24.37 -35.91
CA LYS A 5 1.09 23.84 -34.71
C LYS A 5 -0.29 23.16 -34.90
N TYR A 6 -0.34 21.94 -34.34
CA TYR A 6 -1.42 21.25 -33.63
C TYR A 6 -2.76 20.92 -34.32
N ILE A 7 -2.96 19.64 -34.63
CA ILE A 7 -4.14 18.89 -34.14
C ILE A 7 -3.67 17.47 -33.80
N LEU A 8 -3.22 17.28 -32.56
CA LEU A 8 -3.16 15.97 -31.91
C LEU A 8 -4.09 16.11 -30.70
N PHE A 9 -4.93 15.09 -30.47
CA PHE A 9 -5.85 14.88 -29.33
C PHE A 9 -7.29 15.43 -29.45
N PRO A 10 -8.28 14.51 -29.33
CA PRO A 10 -8.64 13.97 -28.02
C PRO A 10 -8.86 12.45 -28.01
N LEU A 11 -7.81 11.68 -27.75
CA LEU A 11 -7.89 10.28 -27.31
C LEU A 11 -7.24 10.05 -25.93
N LEU A 12 -6.93 11.11 -25.17
CA LEU A 12 -6.27 11.04 -23.85
C LEU A 12 -7.26 11.07 -22.67
N LEU A 13 -8.57 11.04 -22.93
CA LEU A 13 -9.59 11.10 -21.88
C LEU A 13 -10.12 9.72 -21.43
N PHE A 14 -9.54 8.62 -21.93
CA PHE A 14 -9.83 7.26 -21.42
C PHE A 14 -8.76 6.72 -20.47
N GLY A 15 -7.98 7.60 -19.82
CA GLY A 15 -7.22 7.26 -18.61
C GLY A 15 -8.10 7.20 -17.34
N CYS A 16 -9.42 7.28 -17.47
CA CYS A 16 -10.37 7.46 -16.38
C CYS A 16 -10.77 6.18 -15.61
N VAL A 17 -10.04 5.07 -15.75
CA VAL A 17 -10.32 3.89 -14.91
C VAL A 17 -9.90 4.15 -13.45
N SER A 18 -8.80 4.88 -13.23
CA SER A 18 -8.34 5.24 -11.88
C SER A 18 -8.92 6.55 -11.33
N ALA A 19 -9.47 7.42 -12.18
CA ALA A 19 -10.15 8.65 -11.76
C ALA A 19 -11.56 8.38 -11.22
N ASN A 20 -12.28 7.40 -11.81
CA ASN A 20 -13.62 7.00 -11.36
C ASN A 20 -13.63 6.34 -9.98
N PHE A 21 -12.52 5.75 -9.56
CA PHE A 21 -12.37 5.11 -8.24
C PHE A 21 -12.50 6.09 -7.07
N PHE A 22 -12.09 7.36 -7.26
CA PHE A 22 -12.16 8.40 -6.22
C PHE A 22 -13.53 9.07 -6.09
N LEU A 23 -14.37 8.98 -7.12
CA LEU A 23 -15.62 9.76 -7.17
C LEU A 23 -16.80 9.06 -6.47
N ASN A 24 -16.72 7.74 -6.21
CA ASN A 24 -17.89 6.95 -5.82
C ASN A 24 -17.79 6.24 -4.46
N GLN A 25 -16.62 6.21 -3.79
CA GLN A 25 -16.50 5.59 -2.47
C GLN A 25 -15.78 6.50 -1.47
N PRO A 26 -16.33 6.68 -0.25
CA PRO A 26 -15.66 7.46 0.79
C PRO A 26 -14.39 6.73 1.24
N PRO A 27 -13.24 7.41 1.34
CA PRO A 27 -12.00 6.79 1.81
C PRO A 27 -12.17 6.25 3.22
N MET A 28 -11.44 5.17 3.51
CA MET A 28 -11.31 4.60 4.83
C MET A 28 -10.25 5.37 5.61
N GLN A 29 -10.59 5.76 6.84
CA GLN A 29 -9.70 6.50 7.70
C GLN A 29 -8.90 5.51 8.54
N GLN A 30 -7.59 5.67 8.51
CA GLN A 30 -6.66 4.73 9.13
C GLN A 30 -5.59 5.45 9.94
N ILE A 31 -5.06 4.73 10.93
CA ILE A 31 -3.83 5.10 11.65
C ILE A 31 -2.79 4.04 11.35
N VAL A 32 -1.70 4.45 10.70
CA VAL A 32 -0.56 3.58 10.41
C VAL A 32 0.54 3.86 11.41
N THR A 33 0.90 2.87 12.21
CA THR A 33 2.03 2.94 13.14
C THR A 33 3.14 2.03 12.64
N ILE A 34 4.35 2.56 12.50
CA ILE A 34 5.55 1.80 12.18
C ILE A 34 6.44 1.78 13.42
N SER A 35 6.74 0.59 13.94
CA SER A 35 7.53 0.39 15.15
C SER A 35 8.78 -0.43 14.89
N GLN A 36 9.92 0.01 15.41
CA GLN A 36 11.19 -0.70 15.38
C GLN A 36 11.88 -0.58 16.74
N GLY A 37 11.97 -1.71 17.46
CA GLY A 37 12.36 -1.72 18.87
C GLY A 37 11.44 -0.84 19.70
N GLU A 38 12.01 0.07 20.50
CA GLU A 38 11.25 1.01 21.35
C GLU A 38 10.74 2.26 20.62
N ARG A 39 11.10 2.45 19.35
CA ARG A 39 10.73 3.64 18.57
C ARG A 39 9.49 3.36 17.74
N SER A 40 8.57 4.31 17.70
CA SER A 40 7.39 4.25 16.84
C SER A 40 7.18 5.56 16.09
N LEU A 41 6.64 5.46 14.88
CA LEU A 41 6.23 6.57 14.05
C LEU A 41 4.78 6.36 13.63
N LYS A 42 3.95 7.35 13.89
CA LYS A 42 2.51 7.33 13.56
C LYS A 42 2.21 8.22 12.37
N PHE A 43 1.31 7.76 11.54
CA PHE A 43 0.75 8.46 10.40
C PHE A 43 -0.77 8.36 10.45
N GLU A 44 -1.43 9.45 10.09
CA GLU A 44 -2.82 9.40 9.68
C GLU A 44 -2.86 9.01 8.19
N ALA A 45 -3.88 8.25 7.81
CA ALA A 45 -3.96 7.66 6.49
C ALA A 45 -5.38 7.69 5.95
N GLU A 46 -5.52 8.16 4.71
CA GLU A 46 -6.75 8.03 3.93
C GLU A 46 -6.50 7.00 2.84
N SER A 47 -7.23 5.89 2.89
CA SER A 47 -7.02 4.77 1.97
C SER A 47 -8.27 4.42 1.19
N LEU A 48 -8.07 4.08 -0.08
CA LEU A 48 -9.03 3.37 -0.90
C LEU A 48 -8.38 2.06 -1.34
N ILE A 49 -9.04 0.95 -1.01
CA ILE A 49 -8.51 -0.40 -1.21
C ILE A 49 -9.60 -1.24 -1.87
N GLN A 50 -9.23 -1.93 -2.94
CA GLN A 50 -10.05 -2.91 -3.64
C GLN A 50 -9.13 -3.92 -4.31
N ASP A 51 -9.71 -4.95 -4.95
CA ASP A 51 -8.96 -5.89 -5.78
C ASP A 51 -8.04 -5.14 -6.75
N ASN A 52 -6.77 -5.55 -6.81
CA ASN A 52 -5.68 -4.97 -7.61
C ASN A 52 -5.33 -3.49 -7.38
N THR A 53 -6.02 -2.77 -6.49
CA THR A 53 -5.83 -1.31 -6.33
C THR A 53 -5.75 -0.90 -4.87
N ILE A 54 -4.66 -0.22 -4.51
CA ILE A 54 -4.52 0.53 -3.26
C ILE A 54 -4.09 1.94 -3.60
N ARG A 55 -4.77 2.92 -3.04
CA ARG A 55 -4.23 4.28 -2.95
C ARG A 55 -4.36 4.77 -1.52
N THR A 56 -3.21 5.07 -0.92
CA THR A 56 -3.11 5.51 0.46
C THR A 56 -2.36 6.82 0.52
N LYS A 57 -2.96 7.81 1.17
CA LYS A 57 -2.31 9.08 1.49
C LYS A 57 -1.98 9.11 2.98
N LEU A 58 -0.70 9.09 3.28
CA LEU A 58 -0.14 9.18 4.63
C LEU A 58 0.22 10.63 4.96
N THR A 59 -0.11 11.09 6.16
CA THR A 59 0.29 12.38 6.70
C THR A 59 0.97 12.20 8.06
N SER A 60 1.97 13.04 8.34
CA SER A 60 2.64 13.08 9.64
C SER A 60 2.84 14.51 10.11
N ASP A 61 2.26 14.85 11.25
CA ASP A 61 2.42 16.16 11.89
C ASP A 61 3.86 16.41 12.35
N LEU A 62 4.52 15.37 12.86
CA LEU A 62 5.91 15.44 13.32
C LEU A 62 6.85 15.94 12.22
N TYR A 63 6.69 15.43 11.01
CA TYR A 63 7.52 15.78 9.86
C TYR A 63 6.91 16.89 9.00
N ARG A 64 5.67 17.31 9.28
CA ARG A 64 4.86 18.21 8.42
C ARG A 64 4.88 17.76 6.96
N GLY A 65 4.81 16.44 6.76
CA GLY A 65 5.06 15.78 5.49
C GLY A 65 3.92 14.86 5.10
N TYR A 66 3.90 14.48 3.83
CA TYR A 66 2.94 13.53 3.30
C TYR A 66 3.60 12.54 2.34
N ALA A 67 2.98 11.37 2.19
CA ALA A 67 3.25 10.45 1.10
C ALA A 67 1.95 9.94 0.51
N GLU A 68 1.88 9.96 -0.81
CA GLU A 68 0.84 9.28 -1.56
C GLU A 68 1.45 8.04 -2.20
N ILE A 69 0.86 6.90 -1.87
CA ILE A 69 1.25 5.59 -2.36
C ILE A 69 0.12 5.07 -3.23
N VAL A 70 0.45 4.64 -4.45
CA VAL A 70 -0.49 4.06 -5.41
C VAL A 70 0.06 2.73 -5.87
N TYR A 71 -0.68 1.67 -5.63
CA TYR A 71 -0.53 0.37 -6.25
C TYR A 71 -1.76 0.14 -7.14
N ASP A 72 -1.55 -0.03 -8.44
CA ASP A 72 -2.63 -0.18 -9.42
C ASP A 72 -2.20 -1.20 -10.47
N HIS A 73 -2.81 -2.39 -10.44
CA HIS A 73 -2.52 -3.52 -11.34
C HIS A 73 -1.01 -3.75 -11.50
N GLY A 74 -0.30 -3.82 -10.36
CA GLY A 74 1.13 -4.09 -10.32
C GLY A 74 2.07 -2.89 -10.45
N GLN A 75 1.55 -1.77 -10.93
CA GLN A 75 2.30 -0.53 -10.97
C GLN A 75 2.34 0.09 -9.58
N TYR A 76 3.55 0.33 -9.08
CA TYR A 76 3.77 1.00 -7.81
C TYR A 76 4.35 2.39 -8.03
N LYS A 77 3.70 3.40 -7.44
CA LYS A 77 4.13 4.80 -7.48
C LYS A 77 4.06 5.37 -6.07
N ILE A 78 5.11 6.09 -5.69
CA ILE A 78 5.14 6.87 -4.46
C ILE A 78 5.49 8.32 -4.79
N LYS A 79 4.74 9.25 -4.21
CA LYS A 79 5.06 10.67 -4.18
C LYS A 79 5.13 11.10 -2.74
N SER A 80 6.28 11.55 -2.28
CA SER A 80 6.47 12.01 -0.91
C SER A 80 7.02 13.41 -0.87
N ARG A 81 6.69 14.13 0.21
CA ARG A 81 7.27 15.42 0.55
C ARG A 81 7.53 15.46 2.03
N ALA A 82 8.75 15.83 2.41
CA ALA A 82 9.19 16.00 3.79
C ALA A 82 9.04 14.76 4.71
N LEU A 83 8.67 13.59 4.17
CA LEU A 83 8.79 12.31 4.87
C LEU A 83 10.13 11.65 4.56
N PRO A 84 10.79 10.99 5.53
CA PRO A 84 12.09 10.32 5.36
C PRO A 84 11.99 8.98 4.60
N ILE A 85 11.24 8.99 3.49
CA ILE A 85 10.99 7.86 2.60
C ILE A 85 11.86 8.04 1.35
N ASP A 86 13.05 7.42 1.37
CA ASP A 86 13.93 7.34 0.20
C ASP A 86 13.40 6.32 -0.83
N LYS A 87 13.80 6.42 -2.10
CA LYS A 87 13.47 5.49 -3.19
C LYS A 87 13.80 4.04 -2.85
N LYS A 88 14.88 3.77 -2.11
CA LYS A 88 15.21 2.42 -1.65
C LYS A 88 14.18 1.87 -0.65
N LYS A 89 13.61 2.75 0.21
CA LYS A 89 12.57 2.39 1.18
C LYS A 89 11.20 2.19 0.52
N ALA A 90 10.96 2.83 -0.62
CA ALA A 90 9.74 2.66 -1.42
C ALA A 90 9.55 1.20 -1.90
N GLY A 91 10.65 0.50 -2.19
CA GLY A 91 10.60 -0.93 -2.54
C GLY A 91 10.08 -1.81 -1.41
N SER A 92 10.52 -1.57 -0.18
CA SER A 92 10.01 -2.28 1.00
C SER A 92 8.52 -2.01 1.23
N LEU A 93 8.10 -0.75 1.09
CA LEU A 93 6.69 -0.37 1.25
C LEU A 93 5.77 -1.02 0.21
N LYS A 94 6.24 -1.24 -1.04
CA LYS A 94 5.49 -2.03 -2.03
C LYS A 94 5.23 -3.45 -1.50
N GLY A 95 6.28 -4.12 -1.03
CA GLY A 95 6.20 -5.48 -0.48
C GLY A 95 5.31 -5.56 0.75
N ASP A 96 5.42 -4.60 1.68
CA ASP A 96 4.61 -4.58 2.91
C ASP A 96 3.11 -4.41 2.61
N LEU A 97 2.75 -3.48 1.72
CA LEU A 97 1.35 -3.26 1.35
C LEU A 97 0.77 -4.48 0.61
N TYR A 98 1.53 -5.05 -0.33
CA TYR A 98 1.11 -6.26 -1.01
C TYR A 98 0.94 -7.43 -0.03
N ALA A 99 1.89 -7.62 0.89
CA ALA A 99 1.80 -8.62 1.95
C ALA A 99 0.53 -8.42 2.80
N ALA A 100 0.23 -7.18 3.17
CA ALA A 100 -0.91 -6.82 4.01
C ALA A 100 -2.26 -7.02 3.35
N PHE A 101 -2.41 -6.71 2.06
CA PHE A 101 -3.73 -6.59 1.45
C PHE A 101 -4.03 -7.65 0.39
N PHE A 102 -2.99 -8.19 -0.27
CA PHE A 102 -3.14 -8.98 -1.49
C PHE A 102 -2.54 -10.38 -1.44
N ALA A 103 -1.45 -10.58 -0.68
CA ALA A 103 -0.79 -11.88 -0.63
C ALA A 103 -1.78 -12.98 -0.22
N GLY A 104 -1.83 -14.07 -1.00
CA GLY A 104 -2.79 -15.16 -0.77
C GLY A 104 -4.25 -14.79 -1.04
N ASP A 105 -4.51 -13.72 -1.79
CA ASP A 105 -5.84 -13.23 -2.18
C ASP A 105 -6.76 -12.93 -0.98
N TYR A 106 -6.16 -12.40 0.10
CA TYR A 106 -6.86 -12.01 1.31
C TYR A 106 -6.24 -10.77 1.99
N PRO A 107 -7.04 -9.80 2.44
CA PRO A 107 -8.50 -9.70 2.29
C PRO A 107 -8.95 -9.34 0.87
N PHE A 108 -8.06 -8.82 0.03
CA PHE A 108 -8.35 -8.45 -1.36
C PHE A 108 -7.56 -9.33 -2.32
N LYS A 109 -8.04 -9.41 -3.57
CA LYS A 109 -7.40 -10.21 -4.62
C LYS A 109 -6.36 -9.40 -5.38
N SER A 110 -5.36 -10.09 -5.90
CA SER A 110 -4.38 -9.52 -6.83
C SER A 110 -4.04 -10.48 -7.97
N ASP A 111 -4.04 -9.96 -9.19
CA ASP A 111 -3.58 -10.69 -10.38
C ASP A 111 -2.06 -10.89 -10.37
N GLU A 112 -1.30 -10.05 -9.64
CA GLU A 112 0.13 -10.25 -9.42
C GLU A 112 0.39 -11.29 -8.34
N LYS A 113 1.50 -12.04 -8.50
CA LYS A 113 2.10 -12.90 -7.47
C LYS A 113 3.51 -12.40 -7.14
N MET A 114 3.67 -11.75 -5.99
CA MET A 114 4.96 -11.16 -5.58
C MET A 114 5.81 -12.06 -4.69
N PHE A 115 5.23 -13.10 -4.09
CA PHE A 115 5.89 -13.97 -3.12
C PHE A 115 5.71 -15.44 -3.49
N GLY A 116 6.55 -16.31 -2.91
CA GLY A 116 6.57 -17.73 -3.21
C GLY A 116 5.36 -18.45 -2.63
N LYS A 117 5.40 -18.72 -1.32
CA LYS A 117 4.35 -19.45 -0.61
C LYS A 117 3.62 -18.55 0.36
N VAL A 118 2.30 -18.71 0.46
CA VAL A 118 1.47 -18.04 1.47
C VAL A 118 0.64 -19.10 2.18
N GLU A 119 0.67 -19.08 3.51
CA GLU A 119 -0.14 -19.95 4.37
C GLU A 119 -1.11 -19.09 5.16
N ILE A 120 -2.40 -19.45 5.15
CA ILE A 120 -3.44 -18.71 5.89
C ILE A 120 -4.10 -19.67 6.86
N THR A 121 -4.01 -19.35 8.15
CA THR A 121 -4.58 -20.12 9.24
C THR A 121 -5.30 -19.18 10.20
N ASN A 122 -6.63 -19.29 10.29
CA ASN A 122 -7.49 -18.41 11.08
C ASN A 122 -7.24 -16.93 10.74
N ILE A 123 -6.78 -16.15 11.74
CA ILE A 123 -6.49 -14.72 11.64
C ILE A 123 -5.06 -14.41 11.20
N LYS A 124 -4.24 -15.43 10.95
CA LYS A 124 -2.81 -15.30 10.65
C LYS A 124 -2.53 -15.70 9.20
N LYS A 125 -1.78 -14.85 8.51
CA LYS A 125 -1.20 -15.11 7.19
C LYS A 125 0.33 -15.07 7.27
N SER A 126 0.97 -16.20 6.98
CA SER A 126 2.42 -16.34 6.93
C SER A 126 2.88 -16.31 5.47
N ILE A 127 3.88 -15.48 5.14
CA ILE A 127 4.31 -15.22 3.76
C ILE A 127 5.80 -15.55 3.63
N TYR A 128 6.12 -16.35 2.61
CA TYR A 128 7.45 -16.87 2.36
C TYR A 128 7.97 -16.44 0.98
N ALA A 129 9.29 -16.27 0.88
CA ALA A 129 9.99 -16.14 -0.38
C ALA A 129 9.92 -17.43 -1.22
N GLU A 130 10.33 -17.35 -2.49
CA GLU A 130 10.38 -18.51 -3.39
C GLU A 130 11.32 -19.62 -2.91
N ASP A 131 12.38 -19.26 -2.20
CA ASP A 131 13.34 -20.19 -1.58
C ASP A 131 12.85 -20.76 -0.23
N GLY A 132 11.63 -20.41 0.19
CA GLY A 132 11.02 -20.87 1.44
C GLY A 132 11.37 -20.03 2.67
N TYR A 133 12.16 -18.95 2.53
CA TYR A 133 12.47 -18.08 3.66
C TYR A 133 11.24 -17.32 4.18
N HIS A 134 11.07 -17.25 5.50
CA HIS A 134 9.91 -16.60 6.11
C HIS A 134 10.07 -15.07 6.14
N LEU A 135 9.21 -14.35 5.40
CA LEU A 135 9.34 -12.90 5.23
C LEU A 135 8.43 -12.12 6.17
N TYR A 136 7.15 -12.53 6.25
CA TYR A 136 6.12 -11.78 6.97
C TYR A 136 5.15 -12.68 7.72
N ASP A 137 4.73 -12.21 8.89
CA ASP A 137 3.46 -12.61 9.50
C ASP A 137 2.48 -11.44 9.45
N VAL A 138 1.26 -11.68 8.99
CA VAL A 138 0.17 -10.69 8.96
C VAL A 138 -1.00 -11.19 9.78
N PHE A 139 -1.47 -10.39 10.73
CA PHE A 139 -2.59 -10.71 11.62
C PHE A 139 -3.76 -9.77 11.35
N TYR A 140 -4.97 -10.33 11.33
CA TYR A 140 -6.22 -9.59 11.09
C TYR A 140 -7.19 -9.78 12.25
N ASN A 141 -7.74 -8.69 12.80
CA ASN A 141 -8.79 -8.78 13.82
C ASN A 141 -10.05 -7.98 13.45
N GLY A 142 -10.30 -7.80 12.14
CA GLY A 142 -11.42 -7.04 11.59
C GLY A 142 -11.09 -5.56 11.40
N LYS A 143 -10.53 -4.87 12.41
CA LYS A 143 -10.19 -3.43 12.34
C LYS A 143 -8.70 -3.12 12.43
N GLU A 144 -7.89 -4.08 12.82
CA GLU A 144 -6.44 -4.00 12.86
C GLU A 144 -5.84 -4.99 11.86
N ILE A 145 -4.87 -4.51 11.10
CA ILE A 145 -3.91 -5.34 10.38
C ILE A 145 -2.55 -5.11 11.03
N ARG A 146 -1.92 -6.19 11.50
CA ARG A 146 -0.56 -6.13 12.06
C ARG A 146 0.38 -6.95 11.19
N ILE A 147 1.39 -6.29 10.66
CA ILE A 147 2.39 -6.86 9.77
C ILE A 147 3.71 -6.91 10.53
N MET A 148 4.27 -8.11 10.70
CA MET A 148 5.60 -8.32 11.25
C MET A 148 6.54 -8.65 10.08
N ASN A 149 7.52 -7.80 9.81
CA ASN A 149 8.54 -8.04 8.78
C ASN A 149 9.80 -8.63 9.44
N TYR A 150 10.07 -9.91 9.21
CA TYR A 150 11.18 -10.63 9.84
C TYR A 150 12.56 -10.26 9.27
N VAL A 151 12.61 -9.83 8.00
CA VAL A 151 13.87 -9.43 7.35
C VAL A 151 14.35 -8.07 7.83
N LYS A 152 13.41 -7.17 8.12
CA LYS A 152 13.69 -5.76 8.48
C LYS A 152 13.45 -5.44 9.94
N GLU A 153 12.92 -6.41 10.69
CA GLU A 153 12.72 -6.33 12.14
C GLU A 153 11.87 -5.11 12.57
N TYR A 154 10.79 -4.84 11.82
CA TYR A 154 9.80 -3.85 12.21
C TYR A 154 8.39 -4.40 12.14
N ILE A 155 7.50 -3.69 12.81
CA ILE A 155 6.07 -3.96 12.85
C ILE A 155 5.34 -2.77 12.24
N ILE A 156 4.42 -3.03 11.32
CA ILE A 156 3.44 -2.05 10.87
C ILE A 156 2.08 -2.46 11.44
N THR A 157 1.41 -1.54 12.12
CA THR A 157 0.04 -1.73 12.59
C THR A 157 -0.85 -0.70 11.90
N ILE A 158 -1.89 -1.18 11.24
CA ILE A 158 -2.88 -0.38 10.52
C ILE A 158 -4.22 -0.54 11.21
N PHE A 159 -4.67 0.52 11.87
CA PHE A 159 -6.01 0.59 12.46
C PHE A 159 -6.96 1.25 11.48
N SER A 160 -8.18 0.74 11.38
CA SER A 160 -9.26 1.30 10.60
C SER A 160 -10.49 1.54 11.46
N ASP A 161 -11.24 2.59 11.14
CA ASP A 161 -12.54 2.86 11.73
C ASP A 161 -13.61 1.85 11.27
N LYS A 162 -13.42 1.28 10.07
CA LYS A 162 -14.27 0.26 9.42
C LYS A 162 -13.59 -1.10 9.39
N GLU A 163 -14.39 -2.16 9.28
CA GLU A 163 -13.87 -3.52 9.05
C GLU A 163 -13.42 -3.69 7.59
N TYR A 164 -12.37 -4.49 7.38
CA TYR A 164 -11.77 -4.80 6.07
C TYR A 164 -12.51 -5.89 5.31
#